data_AF-A0A8S3EFB6-F1
#
_entry.id   AF-A0A8S3EFB6-F1
#
_cell.length_a   1.000
_cell.length_b   1.000
_cell.length_c   1.000
_cell.angle_alpha   90.00
_cell.angle_beta   90.00
_cell.angle_gamma   90.00
#
_symmetry.space_group_name_H-M   'P 1'
#
loop_
_entity.id
_entity.type
_entity.pdbx_description
1 polymer ?
#
loop_
_entity_poly.entity_id
_entity_poly.type
_entity_poly.pdbx_seq_one_letter_code
_entity_poly.pdbx_strand_id
1 'polypeptide(L)'
;QGYKPNVNVVLLEDLAAVLGVCVAATAMGLSLYLQSPIPDAIGSLIVGCILGGVASFIIYSNTAALVGRSIHPNQIEAINNDLENDRMVRALYDIKATDMGSQSVMFKAEVDIDGREITRSYLERIDIEIILKEIQKIDTIELAEAFLLKHGENVVDRVGAEIDRIERNLRKKHPYLRHVDLEVL
;
A
#
# COMPACT_ATOMS: atom_id res chain seq x y z
N GLN A 1 -11.00 5.93 -16.38
CA GLN A 1 -12.45 5.88 -16.13
C GLN A 1 -12.64 5.32 -14.73
N GLY A 2 -12.88 6.19 -13.74
CA GLY A 2 -12.81 5.83 -12.32
C GLY A 2 -14.10 5.17 -11.85
N TYR A 3 -14.10 3.84 -11.73
CA TYR A 3 -15.14 3.10 -11.03
C TYR A 3 -15.06 3.46 -9.55
N LYS A 4 -15.75 4.54 -9.11
CA LYS A 4 -15.85 4.91 -7.70
C LYS A 4 -16.83 3.94 -7.03
N PRO A 5 -16.32 2.87 -6.42
CA PRO A 5 -17.16 1.76 -5.97
C PRO A 5 -18.07 2.20 -4.83
N ASN A 6 -17.59 3.15 -4.02
CA ASN A 6 -18.31 3.72 -2.89
C ASN A 6 -19.61 4.38 -3.33
N VAL A 7 -19.66 5.05 -4.48
CA VAL A 7 -20.89 5.70 -4.96
C VAL A 7 -21.92 4.66 -5.39
N ASN A 8 -21.48 3.62 -6.11
CA ASN A 8 -22.41 2.58 -6.56
C ASN A 8 -22.94 1.74 -5.39
N VAL A 9 -22.11 1.50 -4.37
CA VAL A 9 -22.52 0.81 -3.14
C VAL A 9 -23.53 1.64 -2.35
N VAL A 10 -23.27 2.94 -2.14
CA VAL A 10 -24.19 3.83 -1.43
C VAL A 10 -25.51 4.00 -2.18
N LEU A 11 -25.47 4.08 -3.52
CA LEU A 11 -26.68 4.15 -4.33
C LEU A 11 -27.50 2.85 -4.27
N LEU A 12 -26.84 1.68 -4.26
CA LEU A 12 -27.51 0.39 -4.08
C LEU A 12 -28.13 0.25 -2.69
N GLU A 13 -27.45 0.74 -1.66
CA GLU A 13 -27.95 0.77 -0.28
C GLU A 13 -29.20 1.65 -0.16
N ASP A 14 -29.12 2.89 -0.64
CA ASP A 14 -30.24 3.85 -0.58
C ASP A 14 -31.46 3.33 -1.37
N LEU A 15 -31.22 2.75 -2.54
CA LEU A 15 -32.27 2.14 -3.37
C LEU A 15 -32.92 0.93 -2.66
N ALA A 16 -32.13 0.10 -1.99
CA ALA A 16 -32.66 -1.03 -1.22
C ALA A 16 -33.45 -0.57 0.01
N ALA A 17 -33.03 0.50 0.68
CA ALA A 17 -33.74 1.11 1.80
C ALA A 17 -35.09 1.69 1.35
N VAL A 18 -35.13 2.44 0.25
CA VAL A 18 -36.35 3.01 -0.33
C VAL A 18 -37.33 1.90 -0.73
N LEU A 19 -36.86 0.85 -1.39
CA LEU A 19 -37.71 -0.31 -1.73
C LEU A 19 -38.27 -1.01 -0.48
N GLY A 20 -37.47 -1.17 0.57
CA GLY A 20 -37.92 -1.73 1.84
C GLY A 20 -39.05 -0.92 2.49
N VAL A 21 -38.93 0.41 2.49
CA VAL A 21 -39.97 1.32 3.00
C VAL A 21 -41.24 1.26 2.15
N CYS A 22 -41.11 1.20 0.82
CA CYS A 22 -42.26 1.03 -0.07
C CYS A 22 -43.03 -0.26 0.22
N VAL A 23 -42.31 -1.38 0.38
CA VAL A 23 -42.93 -2.69 0.71
C VAL A 23 -43.65 -2.63 2.05
N ALA A 24 -43.03 -2.04 3.09
CA ALA A 24 -43.63 -1.86 4.40
C ALA A 24 -44.92 -1.00 4.35
N ALA A 25 -44.90 0.09 3.58
CA ALA A 25 -46.07 0.95 3.40
C ALA A 25 -47.23 0.23 2.70
N THR A 26 -46.95 -0.58 1.67
CA THR A 26 -47.99 -1.41 1.02
C THR A 26 -48.56 -2.48 1.94
N ALA A 27 -47.73 -3.13 2.75
CA ALA A 27 -48.19 -4.16 3.69
C ALA A 27 -49.09 -3.56 4.79
N MET A 28 -48.68 -2.42 5.35
CA MET A 28 -49.47 -1.70 6.35
C MET A 28 -50.79 -1.17 5.76
N GLY A 29 -50.77 -0.69 4.51
CA GLY A 29 -51.97 -0.24 3.79
C GLY A 29 -52.96 -1.37 3.52
N LEU A 30 -52.49 -2.56 3.13
CA LEU A 30 -53.35 -3.74 2.95
C LEU A 30 -53.94 -4.23 4.27
N SER A 31 -53.18 -4.18 5.37
CA SER A 31 -53.64 -4.59 6.70
C SER A 31 -54.81 -3.75 7.20
N LEU A 32 -54.73 -2.42 7.01
CA LEU A 32 -55.82 -1.47 7.31
C LEU A 32 -57.08 -1.74 6.49
N TYR A 33 -56.93 -2.13 5.21
CA TYR A 33 -58.07 -2.40 4.33
C TYR A 33 -58.77 -3.73 4.65
N LEU A 34 -58.01 -4.76 5.04
CA LEU A 34 -58.54 -6.11 5.29
C LEU A 34 -59.08 -6.33 6.72
N GLN A 35 -58.86 -5.39 7.65
CA GLN A 35 -59.23 -5.50 9.08
C GLN A 35 -58.81 -6.83 9.74
N SER A 36 -57.68 -7.39 9.30
CA SER A 36 -57.13 -8.64 9.82
C SER A 36 -55.65 -8.44 10.14
N PRO A 37 -55.15 -8.92 11.30
CA PRO A 37 -53.75 -8.76 11.70
C PRO A 37 -52.80 -9.76 11.00
N ILE A 38 -53.32 -10.75 10.27
CA ILE A 38 -52.52 -11.76 9.55
C ILE A 38 -51.63 -11.14 8.46
N PRO A 39 -52.12 -10.26 7.56
CA PRO A 39 -51.29 -9.58 6.57
C PRO A 39 -50.19 -8.70 7.18
N ASP A 40 -50.41 -8.15 8.38
CA ASP A 40 -49.43 -7.32 9.09
C ASP A 40 -48.24 -8.14 9.60
N ALA A 41 -48.50 -9.34 10.13
CA ALA A 41 -47.46 -10.24 10.60
C ALA A 41 -46.57 -10.76 9.45
N ILE A 42 -47.17 -11.10 8.31
CA ILE A 42 -46.43 -11.53 7.10
C ILE A 42 -45.62 -10.36 6.53
N GLY A 43 -46.21 -9.16 6.49
CA GLY A 43 -45.53 -7.93 6.08
C GLY A 43 -44.29 -7.65 6.92
N SER A 44 -44.41 -7.75 8.24
CA SER A 44 -43.30 -7.53 9.17
C SER A 44 -42.15 -8.54 8.99
N LEU A 45 -42.47 -9.81 8.72
CA LEU A 45 -41.48 -10.85 8.46
C LEU A 45 -40.72 -10.59 7.15
N ILE A 46 -41.43 -10.17 6.09
CA ILE A 46 -40.83 -9.81 4.80
C ILE A 46 -39.91 -8.59 4.95
N VAL A 47 -40.35 -7.56 5.68
CA VAL A 47 -39.54 -6.36 5.94
C VAL A 47 -38.27 -6.73 6.73
N GLY A 48 -38.38 -7.62 7.73
CA GLY A 48 -37.23 -8.14 8.46
C GLY A 48 -36.22 -8.87 7.57
N CYS A 49 -36.70 -9.71 6.63
CA CYS A 49 -35.83 -10.38 5.67
C CYS A 49 -35.13 -9.41 4.72
N ILE A 50 -35.82 -8.36 4.25
CA ILE A 50 -35.24 -7.33 3.38
C ILE A 50 -34.14 -6.56 4.13
N LEU A 51 -34.43 -6.08 5.35
CA LEU A 51 -33.46 -5.35 6.17
C LEU A 51 -32.25 -6.22 6.51
N GLY A 52 -32.47 -7.50 6.85
CA GLY A 52 -31.38 -8.45 7.09
C GLY A 52 -30.51 -8.68 5.85
N GLY A 53 -31.10 -8.76 4.66
CA GLY A 53 -30.39 -8.88 3.39
C GLY A 53 -29.53 -7.67 3.08
N VAL A 54 -30.07 -6.46 3.25
CA VAL A 54 -29.35 -5.20 3.05
C VAL A 54 -28.20 -5.05 4.05
N ALA A 55 -28.45 -5.33 5.33
CA ALA A 55 -27.41 -5.31 6.36
C ALA A 55 -26.27 -6.29 6.04
N SER A 56 -26.60 -7.51 5.60
CA SER A 56 -25.60 -8.50 5.18
C SER A 56 -24.77 -8.02 3.99
N PHE A 57 -25.41 -7.37 3.01
CA PHE A 57 -24.73 -6.81 1.84
C PHE A 57 -23.76 -5.67 2.21
N ILE A 58 -24.18 -4.75 3.09
CA ILE A 58 -23.33 -3.67 3.60
C ILE A 58 -22.11 -4.24 4.33
N ILE A 59 -22.30 -5.26 5.18
CA ILE A 59 -21.20 -5.92 5.89
C ILE A 59 -20.19 -6.50 4.89
N TYR A 60 -20.67 -7.20 3.85
CA TYR A 60 -19.79 -7.77 2.83
C TYR A 60 -19.03 -6.69 2.04
N SER A 61 -19.72 -5.64 1.62
CA SER A 61 -19.11 -4.54 0.85
C SER A 61 -18.11 -3.73 1.67
N ASN A 62 -18.41 -3.43 2.94
CA ASN A 62 -17.48 -2.76 3.84
C ASN A 62 -16.28 -3.65 4.16
N THR A 63 -16.48 -4.95 4.35
CA THR A 63 -15.37 -5.90 4.54
C THR A 63 -14.45 -5.90 3.32
N ALA A 64 -15.00 -5.92 2.09
CA ALA A 64 -14.21 -5.83 0.87
C ALA A 64 -13.45 -4.50 0.70
N ALA A 65 -13.98 -3.40 1.25
CA ALA A 65 -13.27 -2.12 1.29
C ALA A 65 -12.17 -2.08 2.36
N LEU A 66 -12.43 -2.69 3.53
CA LEU A 66 -11.49 -2.76 4.66
C LEU A 66 -10.32 -3.71 4.40
N VAL A 67 -10.51 -4.77 3.61
CA VAL A 67 -9.44 -5.69 3.21
C VAL A 67 -8.39 -5.00 2.33
N GLY A 68 -8.67 -3.77 1.87
CA GLY A 68 -7.72 -2.98 1.08
C GLY A 68 -7.71 -3.52 -0.34
N ARG A 69 -8.16 -2.68 -1.29
CA ARG A 69 -8.03 -3.07 -2.69
C ARG A 69 -6.55 -3.05 -3.03
N SER A 70 -6.00 -4.23 -3.29
CA SER A 70 -4.68 -4.37 -3.88
C SER A 70 -4.69 -3.64 -5.22
N ILE A 71 -3.61 -2.93 -5.48
CA ILE A 71 -3.40 -2.21 -6.74
C ILE A 71 -3.46 -3.20 -7.90
N HIS A 72 -3.80 -2.71 -9.09
CA HIS A 72 -3.72 -3.53 -10.30
C HIS A 72 -2.34 -4.20 -10.42
N PRO A 73 -2.28 -5.53 -10.63
CA PRO A 73 -1.02 -6.28 -10.64
C PRO A 73 -0.01 -5.75 -11.66
N ASN A 74 -0.49 -5.27 -12.81
CA ASN A 74 0.34 -4.67 -13.85
C ASN A 74 1.11 -3.41 -13.37
N GLN A 75 0.55 -2.64 -12.42
CA GLN A 75 1.23 -1.47 -11.88
C GLN A 75 2.32 -1.87 -10.88
N ILE A 76 2.08 -2.93 -10.10
CA ILE A 76 3.09 -3.50 -9.19
C ILE A 76 4.26 -4.04 -10.01
N GLU A 77 3.98 -4.79 -11.08
CA GLU A 77 5.01 -5.34 -11.96
C GLU A 77 5.86 -4.25 -12.63
N ALA A 78 5.25 -3.14 -13.05
CA ALA A 78 5.98 -1.99 -13.60
C ALA A 78 6.93 -1.35 -12.57
N ILE A 79 6.48 -1.22 -11.31
CA ILE A 79 7.30 -0.69 -10.21
C ILE A 79 8.46 -1.65 -9.89
N ASN A 80 8.18 -2.95 -9.83
CA ASN A 80 9.18 -3.97 -9.53
C ASN A 80 10.28 -3.98 -10.59
N ASN A 81 9.90 -3.97 -11.88
CA ASN A 81 10.86 -3.90 -12.97
C ASN A 81 11.70 -2.61 -12.87
N ASP A 82 11.10 -1.46 -12.54
CA ASP A 82 11.85 -0.21 -12.37
C ASP A 82 12.88 -0.27 -11.22
N LEU A 83 12.55 -0.96 -10.13
CA LEU A 83 13.44 -1.15 -8.99
C LEU A 83 14.54 -2.18 -9.27
N GLU A 84 14.20 -3.31 -9.90
CA GLU A 84 15.17 -4.35 -10.31
C GLU A 84 16.16 -3.86 -11.38
N ASN A 85 15.79 -2.84 -12.15
CA ASN A 85 16.70 -2.21 -13.12
C ASN A 85 17.75 -1.27 -12.49
N ASP A 86 17.67 -0.94 -11.20
CA ASP A 86 18.71 -0.13 -10.54
C ASP A 86 19.88 -1.02 -10.11
N ARG A 87 21.10 -0.65 -10.52
CA ARG A 87 22.35 -1.38 -10.21
C ARG A 87 22.60 -1.60 -8.71
N MET A 88 22.00 -0.78 -7.84
CA MET A 88 22.16 -0.90 -6.39
C MET A 88 21.30 -2.00 -5.78
N VAL A 89 20.22 -2.40 -6.45
CA VAL A 89 19.26 -3.38 -5.96
C VAL A 89 19.68 -4.77 -6.42
N ARG A 90 19.87 -5.69 -5.48
CA ARG A 90 20.14 -7.10 -5.77
C ARG A 90 18.84 -7.90 -5.90
N ALA A 91 17.91 -7.68 -4.98
CA ALA A 91 16.61 -8.34 -4.95
C ALA A 91 15.59 -7.52 -4.17
N LEU A 92 14.30 -7.79 -4.42
CA LEU A 92 13.18 -7.20 -3.70
C LEU A 92 12.42 -8.31 -2.95
N TYR A 93 12.03 -8.00 -1.72
CA TYR A 93 11.29 -8.88 -0.82
C TYR A 93 10.08 -8.13 -0.22
N ASP A 94 9.12 -8.90 0.30
CA ASP A 94 7.89 -8.44 0.97
C ASP A 94 7.26 -7.16 0.35
N ILE A 95 6.91 -7.26 -0.93
CA ILE A 95 6.32 -6.14 -1.66
C ILE A 95 4.85 -6.01 -1.29
N LYS A 96 4.49 -4.89 -0.66
CA LYS A 96 3.12 -4.54 -0.28
C LYS A 96 2.71 -3.23 -0.91
N ALA A 97 1.60 -3.27 -1.65
CA ALA A 97 1.08 -2.09 -2.32
C ALA A 97 -0.42 -1.94 -2.02
N THR A 98 -0.77 -0.85 -1.34
CA THR A 98 -2.13 -0.60 -0.86
C THR A 98 -2.68 0.68 -1.49
N ASP A 99 -3.86 0.58 -2.10
CA ASP A 99 -4.62 1.74 -2.54
C ASP A 99 -5.20 2.47 -1.31
N MET A 100 -4.78 3.71 -1.07
CA MET A 100 -5.25 4.56 0.03
C MET A 100 -6.51 5.35 -0.34
N GLY A 101 -7.09 5.11 -1.51
CA GLY A 101 -8.17 5.90 -2.06
C GLY A 101 -7.67 7.21 -2.69
N SER A 102 -8.57 7.89 -3.40
CA SER A 102 -8.28 9.16 -4.12
C SER A 102 -7.10 9.07 -5.11
N GLN A 103 -6.94 7.92 -5.79
CA GLN A 103 -5.85 7.67 -6.75
C GLN A 103 -4.45 7.73 -6.12
N SER A 104 -4.34 7.53 -4.81
CA SER A 104 -3.06 7.55 -4.12
C SER A 104 -2.70 6.17 -3.60
N VAL A 105 -1.46 5.78 -3.84
CA VAL A 105 -0.93 4.46 -3.48
C VAL A 105 0.13 4.61 -2.40
N MET A 106 0.12 3.67 -1.45
CA MET A 106 1.25 3.37 -0.57
C MET A 106 1.97 2.14 -1.07
N PHE A 107 3.28 2.26 -1.27
CA PHE A 107 4.16 1.16 -1.66
C PHE A 107 5.22 0.95 -0.58
N LYS A 108 5.33 -0.29 -0.10
CA LYS A 108 6.35 -0.74 0.85
C LYS A 108 7.06 -1.95 0.25
N ALA A 109 8.37 -2.01 0.35
CA ALA A 109 9.15 -3.17 -0.05
C ALA A 109 10.43 -3.27 0.78
N GLU A 110 10.86 -4.50 1.02
CA GLU A 110 12.19 -4.80 1.53
C GLU A 110 13.15 -4.93 0.34
N VAL A 111 14.32 -4.34 0.45
CA VAL A 111 15.31 -4.25 -0.64
C VAL A 111 16.63 -4.81 -0.16
N ASP A 112 17.14 -5.82 -0.86
CA ASP A 112 18.51 -6.31 -0.67
C ASP A 112 19.45 -5.47 -1.54
N ILE A 113 20.41 -4.82 -0.90
CA ILE A 113 21.31 -3.86 -1.53
C ILE A 113 22.66 -4.54 -1.81
N ASP A 114 23.20 -4.31 -3.01
CA ASP A 114 24.54 -4.80 -3.32
C ASP A 114 25.62 -3.94 -2.64
N GLY A 115 26.17 -4.45 -1.54
CA GLY A 115 27.26 -3.81 -0.80
C GLY A 115 28.50 -3.49 -1.65
N ARG A 116 28.78 -4.24 -2.73
CA ARG A 116 29.90 -3.94 -3.64
C ARG A 116 29.63 -2.67 -4.45
N GLU A 117 28.41 -2.50 -4.93
CA GLU A 117 28.02 -1.32 -5.71
C GLU A 117 27.88 -0.08 -4.81
N ILE A 118 27.44 -0.24 -3.56
CA ILE A 118 27.51 0.83 -2.55
C ILE A 118 28.95 1.25 -2.30
N THR A 119 29.85 0.29 -2.07
CA THR A 119 31.28 0.59 -1.86
C THR A 119 31.87 1.26 -3.09
N ARG A 120 31.48 0.85 -4.30
CA ARG A 120 31.88 1.51 -5.55
C ARG A 120 31.38 2.96 -5.61
N SER A 121 30.11 3.19 -5.26
CA SER A 121 29.51 4.55 -5.18
C SER A 121 30.19 5.43 -4.13
N TYR A 122 30.71 4.84 -3.05
CA TYR A 122 31.52 5.54 -2.07
C TYR A 122 32.91 5.89 -2.62
N LEU A 123 33.59 4.92 -3.26
CA LEU A 123 34.90 5.11 -3.89
C LEU A 123 34.85 6.08 -5.09
N GLU A 124 33.72 6.23 -5.78
CA GLU A 124 33.56 7.25 -6.83
C GLU A 124 33.67 8.69 -6.28
N ARG A 125 33.47 8.90 -4.98
CA ARG A 125 33.52 10.21 -4.32
C ARG A 125 34.83 10.49 -3.61
N ILE A 126 35.66 9.46 -3.38
CA ILE A 126 36.91 9.57 -2.63
C ILE A 126 38.05 9.12 -3.51
N ASP A 127 39.14 9.88 -3.48
CA ASP A 127 40.35 9.48 -4.17
C ASP A 127 40.97 8.25 -3.50
N ILE A 128 41.04 7.15 -4.24
CA ILE A 128 41.60 5.88 -3.76
C ILE A 128 43.07 6.02 -3.38
N GLU A 129 43.80 6.98 -3.94
CA GLU A 129 45.19 7.26 -3.57
C GLU A 129 45.31 7.78 -2.14
N ILE A 130 44.31 8.53 -1.65
CA ILE A 130 44.27 9.02 -0.28
C ILE A 130 44.05 7.84 0.66
N ILE A 131 43.09 6.97 0.34
CA ILE A 131 42.82 5.76 1.12
C ILE A 131 44.06 4.87 1.16
N LEU A 132 44.75 4.68 0.03
CA LEU A 132 45.97 3.89 -0.03
C LEU A 132 47.07 4.46 0.89
N LYS A 133 47.24 5.79 0.89
CA LYS A 133 48.17 6.47 1.81
C LYS A 133 47.77 6.36 3.27
N GLU A 134 46.47 6.37 3.58
CA GLU A 134 45.98 6.12 4.94
C GLU A 134 46.30 4.68 5.36
N ILE A 135 46.02 3.69 4.51
CA ILE A 135 46.32 2.27 4.76
C ILE A 135 47.81 2.04 5.00
N GLN A 136 48.69 2.69 4.22
CA GLN A 136 50.15 2.57 4.38
C GLN A 136 50.69 3.12 5.70
N LYS A 137 49.92 3.95 6.42
CA LYS A 137 50.30 4.52 7.71
C LYS A 137 49.75 3.73 8.89
N ILE A 138 49.01 2.65 8.64
CA ILE A 138 48.42 1.82 9.69
C ILE A 138 49.49 0.85 10.20
N ASP A 139 50.15 1.26 11.27
CA ASP A 139 51.21 0.47 11.92
C ASP A 139 50.75 -0.15 13.26
N THR A 140 49.62 0.32 13.81
CA THR A 140 49.07 -0.17 15.09
C THR A 140 47.63 -0.64 14.95
N ILE A 141 47.20 -1.47 15.90
CA ILE A 141 45.83 -1.99 15.98
C ILE A 141 44.82 -0.83 16.15
N GLU A 142 45.15 0.20 16.94
CA GLU A 142 44.24 1.34 17.14
C GLU A 142 44.00 2.13 15.85
N LEU A 143 45.03 2.28 15.01
CA LEU A 143 44.91 2.95 13.71
C LEU A 143 44.06 2.12 12.73
N ALA A 144 44.20 0.79 12.77
CA ALA A 144 43.38 -0.10 11.94
C ALA A 144 41.90 -0.03 12.34
N GLU A 145 41.62 -0.02 13.64
CA GLU A 145 40.27 0.12 14.17
C GLU A 145 39.66 1.48 13.79
N ALA A 146 40.40 2.57 13.99
CA ALA A 146 39.95 3.92 13.61
C ALA A 146 39.65 4.04 12.11
N PHE A 147 40.48 3.43 11.26
CA PHE A 147 40.25 3.38 9.81
C PHE A 147 38.96 2.65 9.45
N LEU A 148 38.75 1.44 10.02
CA LEU A 148 37.54 0.64 9.75
C LEU A 148 36.27 1.35 10.25
N LEU A 149 36.32 1.98 11.42
CA LEU A 149 35.18 2.74 11.96
C LEU A 149 34.83 3.93 11.05
N LYS A 150 35.83 4.73 10.66
CA LYS A 150 35.65 5.89 9.77
C LYS A 150 35.04 5.48 8.43
N HIS A 151 35.56 4.44 7.79
CA HIS A 151 35.03 4.02 6.48
C HIS A 151 33.72 3.25 6.59
N GLY A 152 33.52 2.48 7.67
CA GLY A 152 32.27 1.77 7.94
C GLY A 152 31.08 2.72 8.09
N GLU A 153 31.23 3.78 8.88
CA GLU A 153 30.20 4.82 9.05
C GLU A 153 29.82 5.43 7.69
N ASN A 154 30.81 5.86 6.92
CA ASN A 154 30.57 6.48 5.62
C ASN A 154 29.89 5.55 4.59
N VAL A 155 30.20 4.25 4.63
CA VAL A 155 29.55 3.25 3.77
C VAL A 155 28.08 3.09 4.15
N VAL A 156 27.77 3.03 5.45
CA VAL A 156 26.39 2.93 5.95
C VAL A 156 25.60 4.21 5.62
N ASP A 157 26.18 5.39 5.82
CA ASP A 157 25.57 6.66 5.41
C ASP A 157 25.26 6.69 3.91
N ARG A 158 26.13 6.06 3.10
CA ARG A 158 25.92 5.96 1.66
C ARG A 158 24.74 5.09 1.30
N VAL A 159 24.50 4.00 2.04
CA VAL A 159 23.32 3.15 1.87
C VAL A 159 22.05 3.98 2.00
N GLY A 160 21.92 4.75 3.10
CA GLY A 160 20.77 5.63 3.32
C GLY A 160 20.56 6.63 2.18
N ALA A 161 21.63 7.30 1.75
CA ALA A 161 21.55 8.28 0.65
C ALA A 161 21.17 7.65 -0.70
N GLU A 162 21.53 6.39 -0.95
CA GLU A 162 21.15 5.67 -2.15
C GLU A 162 19.68 5.23 -2.12
N ILE A 163 19.17 4.82 -0.96
CA ILE A 163 17.73 4.51 -0.79
C ILE A 163 16.89 5.76 -1.05
N ASP A 164 17.26 6.89 -0.45
CA ASP A 164 16.59 8.18 -0.70
C ASP A 164 16.62 8.57 -2.19
N ARG A 165 17.68 8.21 -2.91
CA ARG A 165 17.76 8.44 -4.37
C ARG A 165 16.75 7.55 -5.09
N ILE A 166 16.71 6.27 -4.77
CA ILE A 166 15.82 5.28 -5.40
C ILE A 166 14.36 5.66 -5.13
N GLU A 167 13.98 5.97 -3.89
CA GLU A 167 12.62 6.39 -3.54
C GLU A 167 12.18 7.64 -4.31
N ARG A 168 13.05 8.66 -4.38
CA ARG A 168 12.74 9.88 -5.14
C ARG A 168 12.60 9.61 -6.63
N ASN A 169 13.45 8.75 -7.21
CA ASN A 169 13.33 8.37 -8.61
C ASN A 169 12.04 7.60 -8.87
N LEU A 170 11.64 6.71 -7.97
CA LEU A 170 10.40 5.97 -8.09
C LEU A 170 9.19 6.89 -8.03
N ARG A 171 9.15 7.84 -7.09
CA ARG A 171 8.07 8.86 -7.01
C ARG A 171 8.01 9.77 -8.24
N LYS A 172 9.16 10.07 -8.85
CA LYS A 172 9.21 10.85 -10.11
C LYS A 172 8.66 10.08 -11.30
N LYS A 173 8.98 8.78 -11.43
CA LYS A 173 8.46 7.91 -12.49
C LYS A 173 6.98 7.60 -12.31
N HIS A 174 6.55 7.38 -11.06
CA HIS A 174 5.20 6.96 -10.70
C HIS A 174 4.54 7.98 -9.75
N PRO A 175 3.98 9.09 -10.27
CA PRO A 175 3.44 10.17 -9.44
C PRO A 175 2.19 9.79 -8.62
N TYR A 176 1.58 8.64 -8.91
CA TYR A 176 0.48 8.09 -8.10
C TYR A 176 0.96 7.43 -6.80
N LEU A 177 2.26 7.13 -6.68
CA LEU A 177 2.90 6.67 -5.45
C LEU A 177 3.10 7.84 -4.50
N ARG A 178 2.17 8.02 -3.57
CA ARG A 178 2.22 9.13 -2.61
C ARG A 178 3.12 8.81 -1.43
N HIS A 179 3.14 7.55 -1.02
CA HIS A 179 4.03 7.04 0.01
C HIS A 179 4.84 5.89 -0.58
N VAL A 180 6.16 6.02 -0.52
CA VAL A 180 7.14 4.99 -0.88
C VAL A 180 8.06 4.87 0.30
N ASP A 181 8.25 3.64 0.76
CA ASP A 181 9.02 3.30 1.94
C ASP A 181 9.80 2.02 1.61
N LEU A 182 11.12 2.16 1.48
CA LEU A 182 12.01 1.05 1.16
C LEU A 182 12.85 0.72 2.38
N GLU A 183 12.70 -0.50 2.89
CA GLU A 183 13.46 -0.98 4.05
C GLU A 183 14.62 -1.86 3.55
N VAL A 184 15.80 -1.73 4.16
CA VAL A 184 16.94 -2.60 3.85
C VAL A 184 16.82 -3.90 4.64
N LEU A 185 17.05 -5.02 3.96
CA LEU A 185 17.05 -6.35 4.57
C LEU A 185 18.31 -6.63 5.41
#